data_AF-A0A164BGE1-F1
#
_entry.id   AF-A0A164BGE1-F1
#
_cell.length_a   1.000
_cell.length_b   1.000
_cell.length_c   1.000
_cell.angle_alpha   90.00
_cell.angle_beta   90.00
_cell.angle_gamma   90.00
#
_symmetry.space_group_name_H-M   'P 1'
#
loop_
_entity.id
_entity.type
_entity.pdbx_description
1 polymer ?
#
loop_
_entity_poly.entity_id
_entity_poly.type
_entity_poly.pdbx_seq_one_letter_code
_entity_poly.pdbx_strand_id
1 'polypeptide(L)'
;MGERRYTRHIGAVIALASVIALSACSGIAAETGAAGNASAAPTADGTQNTTPAPTETVPAPNGGSIDEVEKSGGKVETTKVGLKDEADVGGDVTARITKIRSLDVTAQTPGEISGPAVAVDVSLTNGGAKPIDIATAMVGLTADGDVFGQPTTSEPYAPFAGELAAGDTAEATYVFLLPEKSRKDFVVSIQYVAGATIALFAEQN
;
A
#
# COMPACT_ATOMS: atom_id res chain seq x y z
N MET A 1 -51.67 -38.28 -13.66
CA MET A 1 -51.34 -39.03 -12.42
C MET A 1 -50.13 -38.32 -11.80
N GLY A 2 -50.21 -37.57 -10.70
CA GLY A 2 -50.74 -37.89 -9.36
C GLY A 2 -49.57 -38.35 -8.48
N GLU A 3 -49.28 -37.87 -7.26
CA GLU A 3 -49.83 -36.83 -6.38
C GLU A 3 -48.72 -36.35 -5.41
N ARG A 4 -48.99 -35.24 -4.73
CA ARG A 4 -48.17 -34.47 -3.77
C ARG A 4 -48.01 -35.19 -2.42
N ARG A 5 -46.92 -34.91 -1.66
CA ARG A 5 -46.86 -34.58 -0.19
C ARG A 5 -45.49 -33.92 0.09
N TYR A 6 -45.34 -32.59 0.22
CA TYR A 6 -45.63 -31.70 1.36
C TYR A 6 -45.17 -32.23 2.74
N THR A 7 -44.09 -31.68 3.28
CA THR A 7 -43.86 -31.56 4.72
C THR A 7 -43.33 -30.17 5.04
N ARG A 8 -44.04 -29.48 5.93
CA ARG A 8 -43.87 -28.09 6.38
C ARG A 8 -43.36 -28.15 7.82
N HIS A 9 -42.37 -27.33 8.16
CA HIS A 9 -42.10 -26.81 9.51
C HIS A 9 -41.57 -25.38 9.27
N ILE A 10 -42.29 -24.25 9.44
CA ILE A 10 -42.95 -23.60 10.60
C ILE A 10 -41.98 -23.29 11.75
N GLY A 11 -41.77 -21.98 11.98
CA GLY A 11 -41.21 -21.36 13.19
C GLY A 11 -40.52 -20.00 12.90
N ALA A 12 -41.28 -18.92 12.65
CA ALA A 12 -41.56 -17.79 13.58
C ALA A 12 -40.43 -16.72 13.62
N VAL A 13 -40.52 -15.60 12.90
CA VAL A 13 -41.21 -14.31 13.20
C VAL A 13 -40.79 -13.66 14.52
N ILE A 14 -39.91 -12.64 14.46
CA ILE A 14 -39.91 -11.48 15.37
C ILE A 14 -39.60 -10.22 14.54
N ALA A 15 -40.64 -9.42 14.33
CA ALA A 15 -40.54 -8.03 13.87
C ALA A 15 -40.58 -7.12 15.10
N LEU A 16 -39.71 -6.10 15.15
CA LEU A 16 -39.87 -5.00 16.08
C LEU A 16 -39.75 -3.68 15.32
N ALA A 17 -40.92 -3.07 15.10
CA ALA A 17 -41.09 -1.71 14.63
C ALA A 17 -41.02 -0.75 15.82
N SER A 18 -40.49 0.46 15.63
CA SER A 18 -40.73 1.60 16.52
C SER A 18 -40.67 2.88 15.69
N VAL A 19 -41.86 3.39 15.39
CA VAL A 19 -42.14 4.71 14.80
C VAL A 19 -42.54 5.62 15.96
N ILE A 20 -41.92 6.79 16.11
CA ILE A 20 -42.47 7.91 16.89
C ILE A 20 -42.31 9.17 16.04
N ALA A 21 -43.44 9.84 15.80
CA ALA A 21 -43.56 11.04 14.99
C ALA A 21 -44.16 12.18 15.83
N LEU A 22 -43.85 13.41 15.38
CA LEU A 22 -44.50 14.71 15.59
C LEU A 22 -44.41 15.40 16.97
N SER A 23 -43.83 16.61 16.97
CA SER A 23 -44.52 17.83 17.46
C SER A 23 -43.84 19.11 16.94
N ALA A 24 -44.67 20.01 16.42
CA ALA A 24 -44.33 21.33 15.89
C ALA A 24 -44.44 22.42 16.98
N CYS A 25 -43.69 23.52 16.85
CA CYS A 25 -44.22 24.88 16.99
C CYS A 25 -43.19 25.96 16.64
N SER A 26 -43.72 27.00 16.00
CA SER A 26 -43.07 28.19 15.46
C SER A 26 -42.51 29.13 16.52
N GLY A 27 -41.42 29.83 16.18
CA GLY A 27 -40.92 30.97 16.95
C GLY A 27 -40.00 31.81 16.09
N ILE A 28 -40.55 32.84 15.45
CA ILE A 28 -39.79 33.91 14.82
C ILE A 28 -39.39 34.87 15.94
N ALA A 29 -38.08 35.08 16.14
CA ALA A 29 -37.55 36.19 16.91
C ALA A 29 -36.40 36.76 16.08
N ALA A 30 -36.69 37.85 15.38
CA ALA A 30 -35.68 38.71 14.82
C ALA A 30 -35.02 39.47 15.98
N GLU A 31 -33.75 39.18 16.26
CA GLU A 31 -32.90 40.09 17.02
C GLU A 31 -31.70 40.48 16.15
N THR A 32 -31.78 41.70 15.65
CA THR A 32 -30.67 42.51 15.17
C THR A 32 -29.60 42.62 16.27
N GLY A 33 -28.51 41.89 16.11
CA GLY A 33 -27.28 42.03 16.88
C GLY A 33 -26.11 42.24 15.93
N ALA A 34 -25.70 43.49 15.76
CA ALA A 34 -24.47 43.85 15.07
C ALA A 34 -23.24 43.48 15.91
N ALA A 35 -22.12 43.31 15.20
CA ALA A 35 -20.73 43.33 15.65
C ALA A 35 -20.16 42.04 16.28
N GLY A 36 -19.15 41.50 15.59
CA GLY A 36 -18.28 40.46 16.11
C GLY A 36 -17.38 39.85 15.05
N ASN A 37 -16.70 40.67 14.24
CA ASN A 37 -15.63 40.21 13.36
C ASN A 37 -14.43 39.82 14.24
N ALA A 38 -14.48 38.63 14.84
CA ALA A 38 -13.38 38.09 15.63
C ALA A 38 -12.26 37.66 14.67
N SER A 39 -11.42 38.62 14.30
CA SER A 39 -10.11 38.34 13.72
C SER A 39 -9.28 37.65 14.80
N ALA A 40 -9.11 36.33 14.69
CA ALA A 40 -8.12 35.62 15.49
C ALA A 40 -6.75 36.25 15.20
N ALA A 41 -6.13 36.83 16.23
CA ALA A 41 -4.75 37.30 16.16
C ALA A 41 -3.82 36.09 15.92
N PRO A 42 -2.74 36.23 15.13
CA PRO A 42 -1.78 35.16 14.97
C PRO A 42 -1.21 34.80 16.35
N THR A 43 -1.26 33.51 16.68
CA THR A 43 -0.56 32.95 17.84
C THR A 43 0.95 33.16 17.65
N ALA A 44 1.60 33.54 18.74
CA ALA A 44 2.99 33.96 18.84
C ALA A 44 3.99 33.13 18.01
N ASP A 45 4.99 33.83 17.47
CA ASP A 45 6.18 33.25 16.86
C ASP A 45 6.78 32.17 17.76
N GLY A 46 6.98 30.98 17.19
CA GLY A 46 7.71 29.90 17.85
C GLY A 46 9.11 30.38 18.23
N THR A 47 9.47 30.26 19.50
CA THR A 47 10.81 30.61 19.96
C THR A 47 11.79 29.56 19.44
N GLN A 48 12.74 29.97 18.58
CA GLN A 48 13.83 29.08 18.19
C GLN A 48 14.67 28.74 19.43
N ASN A 49 14.99 27.46 19.61
CA ASN A 49 15.95 27.04 20.63
C ASN A 49 17.35 27.50 20.19
N THR A 50 17.81 28.63 20.70
CA THR A 50 19.12 29.22 20.36
C THR A 50 20.28 28.68 21.20
N THR A 51 20.00 27.76 22.12
CA THR A 51 21.04 27.17 22.99
C THR A 51 21.63 25.93 22.31
N PRO A 52 22.92 25.94 21.93
CA PRO A 52 23.60 24.74 21.46
C PRO A 52 23.59 23.69 22.57
N ALA A 53 23.17 22.47 22.27
CA ALA A 53 23.33 21.35 23.18
C ALA A 53 24.83 21.07 23.40
N PRO A 54 25.27 20.68 24.61
CA PRO A 54 26.64 20.24 24.83
C PRO A 54 26.95 19.08 23.88
N THR A 55 27.94 19.27 23.02
CA THR A 55 28.38 18.24 22.08
C THR A 55 29.49 17.45 22.76
N GLU A 56 29.21 16.20 23.14
CA GLU A 56 30.30 15.26 23.43
C GLU A 56 31.00 14.91 22.12
N THR A 57 32.33 14.97 22.12
CA THR A 57 33.13 14.56 20.97
C THR A 57 33.00 13.05 20.81
N VAL A 58 32.21 12.62 19.82
CA VAL A 58 32.21 11.23 19.36
C VAL A 58 33.56 11.00 18.65
N PRO A 59 34.37 10.00 19.05
CA PRO A 59 35.57 9.67 18.32
C PRO A 59 35.22 9.33 16.88
N ALA A 60 36.00 9.86 15.93
CA ALA A 60 35.79 9.58 14.52
C ALA A 60 35.78 8.05 14.31
N PRO A 61 34.81 7.50 13.55
CA PRO A 61 34.93 6.12 13.12
C PRO A 61 36.27 5.96 12.40
N ASN A 62 36.92 4.82 12.63
CA ASN A 62 38.13 4.45 11.90
C ASN A 62 37.74 4.39 10.42
N GLY A 63 37.98 5.47 9.67
CA GLY A 63 37.45 5.62 8.32
C GLY A 63 37.87 4.47 7.41
N GLY A 64 36.94 4.00 6.58
CA GLY A 64 37.28 3.15 5.44
C GLY A 64 38.12 3.94 4.44
N SER A 65 38.99 3.26 3.69
CA SER A 65 39.79 3.90 2.64
C SER A 65 38.98 4.02 1.34
N ILE A 66 39.24 5.05 0.53
CA ILE A 66 38.73 5.07 -0.86
C ILE A 66 39.31 3.94 -1.72
N ASP A 67 40.41 3.35 -1.26
CA ASP A 67 41.05 2.18 -1.88
C ASP A 67 40.47 0.86 -1.37
N GLU A 68 39.58 0.91 -0.39
CA GLU A 68 38.90 -0.26 0.15
C GLU A 68 37.79 -0.69 -0.81
N VAL A 69 38.05 -1.77 -1.55
CA VAL A 69 37.07 -2.34 -2.47
C VAL A 69 36.10 -3.17 -1.64
N GLU A 70 34.92 -2.59 -1.40
CA GLU A 70 33.76 -3.33 -0.87
C GLU A 70 33.56 -4.60 -1.69
N LYS A 71 33.38 -5.74 -1.00
CA LYS A 71 33.14 -7.00 -1.68
C LYS A 71 31.84 -6.85 -2.47
N SER A 72 31.94 -6.83 -3.80
CA SER A 72 30.77 -6.80 -4.68
C SER A 72 29.81 -7.90 -4.25
N GLY A 73 28.60 -7.49 -3.86
CA GLY A 73 27.51 -8.43 -3.57
C GLY A 73 27.35 -9.37 -4.76
N GLY A 74 27.22 -10.67 -4.49
CA GLY A 74 27.06 -11.67 -5.54
C GLY A 74 25.90 -11.33 -6.48
N LYS A 75 25.92 -11.90 -7.69
CA LYS A 75 24.83 -11.73 -8.66
C LYS A 75 23.52 -12.20 -8.01
N VAL A 76 22.54 -11.31 -7.90
CA VAL A 76 21.20 -11.66 -7.43
C VAL A 76 20.54 -12.54 -8.49
N GLU A 77 19.95 -13.66 -8.05
CA GLU A 77 19.21 -14.56 -8.93
C GLU A 77 17.90 -13.92 -9.38
N THR A 78 17.47 -14.22 -10.60
CA THR A 78 16.24 -13.67 -11.19
C THR A 78 15.43 -14.77 -11.85
N THR A 79 14.12 -14.81 -11.58
CA THR A 79 13.18 -15.75 -12.20
C THR A 79 12.17 -14.95 -13.01
N LYS A 80 12.03 -15.23 -14.32
CA LYS A 80 11.04 -14.57 -15.17
C LYS A 80 9.82 -15.47 -15.38
N VAL A 81 8.63 -14.95 -15.14
CA VAL A 81 7.34 -15.65 -15.32
C VAL A 81 6.30 -14.73 -15.95
N GLY A 82 5.14 -15.29 -16.30
CA GLY A 82 4.01 -14.52 -16.82
C GLY A 82 3.26 -13.77 -15.73
N LEU A 83 2.58 -12.68 -16.08
CA LEU A 83 1.78 -11.88 -15.14
C LEU A 83 0.72 -12.70 -14.36
N LYS A 84 0.30 -13.86 -14.87
CA LYS A 84 -0.71 -14.74 -14.24
C LYS A 84 -0.11 -15.97 -13.57
N ASP A 85 1.19 -16.16 -13.73
CA ASP A 85 1.90 -17.33 -13.21
C ASP A 85 2.32 -17.09 -11.75
N GLU A 86 2.84 -18.15 -11.13
CA GLU A 86 3.49 -18.08 -9.84
C GLU A 86 5.00 -18.07 -10.03
N ALA A 87 5.70 -17.26 -9.25
CA ALA A 87 7.16 -17.20 -9.25
C ALA A 87 7.71 -17.68 -7.91
N ASP A 88 8.74 -18.52 -7.97
CA ASP A 88 9.60 -18.80 -6.82
C ASP A 88 10.54 -17.60 -6.58
N VAL A 89 10.45 -17.01 -5.38
CA VAL A 89 11.32 -15.90 -4.93
C VAL A 89 12.40 -16.37 -3.95
N GLY A 90 12.58 -17.68 -3.80
CA GLY A 90 13.56 -18.32 -2.94
C GLY A 90 13.06 -18.56 -1.53
N GLY A 91 13.74 -19.44 -0.80
CA GLY A 91 13.43 -19.72 0.62
C GLY A 91 12.06 -20.34 0.86
N ASP A 92 11.56 -21.15 -0.09
CA ASP A 92 10.22 -21.74 -0.08
C ASP A 92 9.08 -20.69 -0.10
N VAL A 93 9.35 -19.49 -0.62
CA VAL A 93 8.37 -18.41 -0.76
C VAL A 93 7.98 -18.26 -2.22
N THR A 94 6.67 -18.15 -2.48
CA THR A 94 6.15 -17.89 -3.83
C THR A 94 5.41 -16.57 -3.91
N ALA A 95 5.56 -15.89 -5.05
CA ALA A 95 4.92 -14.63 -5.36
C ALA A 95 3.96 -14.79 -6.54
N ARG A 96 2.88 -14.02 -6.53
CA ARG A 96 1.91 -13.95 -7.64
C ARG A 96 1.32 -12.55 -7.72
N ILE A 97 1.03 -12.10 -8.93
CA ILE A 97 0.19 -10.92 -9.17
C ILE A 97 -1.26 -11.38 -9.26
N THR A 98 -2.09 -10.94 -8.31
CA THR A 98 -3.49 -11.32 -8.24
C THR A 98 -4.37 -10.40 -9.09
N LYS A 99 -3.97 -9.13 -9.25
CA LYS A 99 -4.72 -8.15 -10.03
C LYS A 99 -3.84 -6.99 -10.48
N ILE A 100 -4.20 -6.44 -11.65
CA ILE A 100 -3.63 -5.20 -12.16
C ILE A 100 -4.78 -4.29 -12.57
N ARG A 101 -4.72 -3.02 -12.16
CA ARG A 101 -5.75 -2.02 -12.45
C ARG A 101 -5.10 -0.71 -12.90
N SER A 102 -5.63 -0.11 -13.96
CA SER A 102 -5.36 1.30 -14.27
C SER A 102 -6.29 2.18 -13.44
N LEU A 103 -5.76 3.29 -12.93
CA LEU A 103 -6.51 4.30 -12.20
C LEU A 103 -5.87 5.68 -12.38
N ASP A 104 -6.54 6.70 -11.86
CA ASP A 104 -5.98 8.04 -11.66
C ASP A 104 -5.88 8.29 -10.17
N VAL A 105 -4.70 8.67 -9.69
CA VAL A 105 -4.46 8.98 -8.29
C VAL A 105 -4.38 10.48 -8.08
N THR A 106 -4.82 10.93 -6.91
CA THR A 106 -4.68 12.31 -6.46
C THR A 106 -3.69 12.36 -5.32
N ALA A 107 -2.69 13.22 -5.42
CA ALA A 107 -1.70 13.45 -4.37
C ALA A 107 -2.38 13.75 -3.02
N GLN A 108 -1.98 13.03 -1.98
CA GLN A 108 -2.53 13.19 -0.62
C GLN A 108 -1.52 13.84 0.33
N THR A 109 -0.23 13.75 0.02
CA THR A 109 0.85 14.27 0.87
C THR A 109 1.75 15.26 0.15
N PRO A 110 2.40 16.20 0.86
CA PRO A 110 3.37 17.11 0.25
C PRO A 110 4.49 16.35 -0.46
N GLY A 111 4.74 16.70 -1.73
CA GLY A 111 5.74 16.03 -2.56
C GLY A 111 5.19 14.90 -3.44
N GLU A 112 3.94 14.48 -3.25
CA GLU A 112 3.25 13.60 -4.20
C GLU A 112 2.72 14.37 -5.43
N ILE A 113 2.52 13.64 -6.52
CA ILE A 113 2.03 14.16 -7.80
C ILE A 113 0.79 13.37 -8.19
N SER A 114 -0.27 14.06 -8.59
CA SER A 114 -1.49 13.44 -9.14
C SER A 114 -1.25 12.99 -10.58
N GLY A 115 -1.90 11.91 -10.99
CA GLY A 115 -1.90 11.53 -12.39
C GLY A 115 -2.28 10.08 -12.65
N PRO A 116 -2.11 9.65 -13.92
CA PRO A 116 -2.40 8.29 -14.32
C PRO A 116 -1.47 7.31 -13.59
N ALA A 117 -2.04 6.28 -12.95
CA ALA A 117 -1.34 5.23 -12.23
C ALA A 117 -1.81 3.80 -12.58
N VAL A 118 -1.03 2.83 -12.11
CA VAL A 118 -1.34 1.40 -12.11
C VAL A 118 -1.26 0.89 -10.68
N ALA A 119 -2.30 0.20 -10.22
CA ALA A 119 -2.31 -0.56 -8.97
C ALA A 119 -2.04 -2.03 -9.29
N VAL A 120 -1.08 -2.61 -8.57
CA VAL A 120 -0.67 -4.02 -8.67
C VAL A 120 -0.96 -4.68 -7.33
N ASP A 121 -1.91 -5.62 -7.33
CA ASP A 121 -2.24 -6.42 -6.18
C ASP A 121 -1.35 -7.69 -6.23
N VAL A 122 -0.60 -7.94 -5.17
CA VAL A 122 0.43 -8.98 -5.06
C VAL A 122 0.08 -9.89 -3.89
N SER A 123 0.29 -11.20 -4.07
CA SER A 123 0.26 -12.17 -2.98
C SER A 123 1.63 -12.82 -2.78
N LEU A 124 2.02 -12.99 -1.52
CA LEU A 124 3.17 -13.80 -1.11
C LEU A 124 2.70 -14.97 -0.26
N THR A 125 3.19 -16.18 -0.55
CA THR A 125 2.90 -17.39 0.23
C THR A 125 4.19 -17.93 0.81
N ASN A 126 4.21 -18.18 2.11
CA ASN A 126 5.34 -18.81 2.79
C ASN A 126 5.11 -20.32 2.86
N GLY A 127 5.67 -21.09 1.92
CA GLY A 127 5.63 -22.55 1.94
C GLY A 127 6.64 -23.19 2.90
N GLY A 128 7.50 -22.39 3.53
CA GLY A 128 8.51 -22.84 4.46
C GLY A 128 7.96 -23.21 5.84
N ALA A 129 8.86 -23.64 6.73
CA ALA A 129 8.52 -24.10 8.08
C ALA A 129 8.66 -23.02 9.17
N LYS A 130 9.08 -21.81 8.83
CA LYS A 130 9.35 -20.71 9.78
C LYS A 130 8.65 -19.43 9.34
N PRO A 131 8.24 -18.56 10.27
CA PRO A 131 7.77 -17.23 9.91
C PRO A 131 8.88 -16.44 9.22
N ILE A 132 8.48 -15.55 8.29
CA ILE A 132 9.37 -14.65 7.56
C ILE A 132 8.90 -13.20 7.72
N ASP A 133 9.82 -12.25 7.81
CA ASP A 133 9.48 -10.82 7.78
C ASP A 133 9.24 -10.38 6.33
N ILE A 134 8.04 -9.90 6.05
CA ILE A 134 7.63 -9.40 4.72
C ILE A 134 7.54 -7.88 4.67
N ALA A 135 7.82 -7.16 5.76
CA ALA A 135 7.82 -5.70 5.78
C ALA A 135 8.92 -5.09 4.91
N THR A 136 9.96 -5.87 4.58
CA THR A 136 11.08 -5.44 3.71
C THR A 136 10.84 -5.73 2.23
N ALA A 137 9.66 -6.26 1.87
CA ALA A 137 9.35 -6.62 0.50
C ALA A 137 9.30 -5.40 -0.42
N MET A 138 10.05 -5.48 -1.51
CA MET A 138 10.16 -4.47 -2.56
C MET A 138 9.42 -4.92 -3.79
N VAL A 139 8.54 -4.04 -4.28
CA VAL A 139 7.85 -4.21 -5.57
C VAL A 139 8.21 -3.01 -6.43
N GLY A 140 8.61 -3.28 -7.67
CA GLY A 140 8.96 -2.28 -8.67
C GLY A 140 8.18 -2.50 -9.95
N LEU A 141 8.08 -1.46 -10.75
CA LEU A 141 7.47 -1.51 -12.07
C LEU A 141 8.35 -0.77 -13.07
N THR A 142 8.64 -1.42 -14.20
CA THR A 142 9.38 -0.82 -15.32
C THR A 142 8.65 -1.11 -16.61
N ALA A 143 8.32 -0.07 -17.37
CA ALA A 143 7.74 -0.17 -18.70
C ALA A 143 8.81 -0.10 -19.79
N ASP A 144 8.41 -0.42 -21.02
CA ASP A 144 9.28 -0.33 -22.19
C ASP A 144 9.95 1.05 -22.35
N GLY A 145 11.17 1.04 -22.89
CA GLY A 145 11.99 2.24 -23.05
C GLY A 145 12.54 2.78 -21.73
N ASP A 146 12.75 1.90 -20.75
CA ASP A 146 13.29 2.22 -19.42
C ASP A 146 12.49 3.28 -18.66
N VAL A 147 11.16 3.28 -18.87
CA VAL A 147 10.25 4.16 -18.13
C VAL A 147 9.92 3.50 -16.80
N PHE A 148 10.44 4.05 -15.71
CA PHE A 148 10.17 3.55 -14.37
C PHE A 148 8.79 4.02 -13.87
N GLY A 149 8.01 3.10 -13.33
CA GLY A 149 6.81 3.44 -12.56
C GLY A 149 7.24 4.11 -11.26
N GLN A 150 6.77 5.34 -11.03
CA GLN A 150 7.10 6.06 -9.80
C GLN A 150 6.16 5.61 -8.68
N PRO A 151 6.68 5.02 -7.57
CA PRO A 151 5.83 4.59 -6.47
C PRO A 151 5.14 5.79 -5.81
N THR A 152 3.92 5.58 -5.32
CA THR A 152 3.14 6.56 -4.57
C THR A 152 2.38 5.88 -3.43
N THR A 153 2.09 6.65 -2.38
CA THR A 153 1.28 6.21 -1.24
C THR A 153 -0.21 6.55 -1.38
N SER A 154 -0.60 7.10 -2.54
CA SER A 154 -2.01 7.39 -2.84
C SER A 154 -2.84 6.10 -2.83
N GLU A 155 -4.10 6.21 -2.41
CA GLU A 155 -5.02 5.06 -2.40
C GLU A 155 -5.08 4.38 -3.77
N PRO A 156 -5.16 3.04 -3.84
CA PRO A 156 -5.37 2.09 -2.73
C PRO A 156 -4.06 1.47 -2.16
N TYR A 157 -2.96 2.24 -2.07
CA TYR A 157 -1.68 1.72 -1.57
C TYR A 157 -1.79 1.05 -0.18
N ALA A 158 -1.38 -0.21 -0.11
CA ALA A 158 -1.40 -1.05 1.08
C ALA A 158 -0.27 -2.09 0.98
N PRO A 159 0.99 -1.74 1.30
CA PRO A 159 2.13 -2.62 1.13
C PRO A 159 2.12 -3.78 2.13
N PHE A 160 2.96 -4.79 1.90
CA PHE A 160 3.20 -5.84 2.89
C PHE A 160 3.70 -5.24 4.22
N ALA A 161 3.32 -5.86 5.33
CA ALA A 161 3.70 -5.45 6.66
C ALA A 161 3.80 -6.64 7.61
N GLY A 162 4.70 -6.55 8.60
CA GLY A 162 4.87 -7.54 9.65
C GLY A 162 5.46 -8.87 9.18
N GLU A 163 5.19 -9.91 9.95
CA GLU A 163 5.66 -11.27 9.69
C GLU A 163 4.57 -12.13 9.03
N LEU A 164 4.96 -12.98 8.09
CA LEU A 164 4.14 -14.00 7.47
C LEU A 164 4.48 -15.37 8.04
N ALA A 165 3.51 -16.00 8.71
CA ALA A 165 3.70 -17.32 9.31
C ALA A 165 3.91 -18.42 8.25
N ALA A 166 4.42 -19.57 8.70
CA ALA A 166 4.59 -20.75 7.87
C ALA A 166 3.23 -21.27 7.36
N GLY A 167 3.12 -21.49 6.05
CA GLY A 167 1.91 -21.93 5.37
C GLY A 167 0.90 -20.83 5.02
N ASP A 168 1.12 -19.60 5.47
CA ASP A 168 0.19 -18.49 5.27
C ASP A 168 0.47 -17.71 3.97
N THR A 169 -0.56 -17.00 3.52
CA THR A 169 -0.51 -16.06 2.40
C THR A 169 -0.85 -14.65 2.86
N ALA A 170 -0.05 -13.67 2.46
CA ALA A 170 -0.34 -12.25 2.62
C ALA A 170 -0.67 -11.62 1.26
N GLU A 171 -1.48 -10.56 1.28
CA GLU A 171 -1.77 -9.73 0.11
C GLU A 171 -1.33 -8.28 0.36
N ALA A 172 -0.91 -7.61 -0.71
CA ALA A 172 -0.53 -6.20 -0.72
C ALA A 172 -0.96 -5.54 -2.02
N THR A 173 -1.11 -4.22 -2.00
CA THR A 173 -1.38 -3.38 -3.17
C THR A 173 -0.33 -2.30 -3.28
N TYR A 174 0.40 -2.28 -4.41
CA TYR A 174 1.38 -1.27 -4.73
C TYR A 174 0.85 -0.38 -5.86
N VAL A 175 1.10 0.93 -5.77
CA VAL A 175 0.58 1.91 -6.73
C VAL A 175 1.73 2.67 -7.36
N PHE A 176 1.75 2.70 -8.68
CA PHE A 176 2.80 3.35 -9.47
C PHE A 176 2.19 4.36 -10.43
N LEU A 177 2.62 5.61 -10.36
CA LEU A 177 2.39 6.57 -11.43
C LEU A 177 3.08 6.07 -12.70
N LEU A 178 2.30 5.94 -13.77
CA LEU A 178 2.79 5.45 -15.05
C LEU A 178 1.98 6.10 -16.18
N PRO A 179 2.65 6.85 -17.10
CA PRO A 179 1.99 7.45 -18.24
C PRO A 179 1.19 6.42 -19.04
N GLU A 180 0.00 6.79 -19.51
CA GLU A 180 -0.90 5.84 -20.20
C GLU A 180 -0.26 5.12 -21.38
N LYS A 181 0.58 5.85 -22.14
CA LYS A 181 1.33 5.33 -23.29
C LYS A 181 2.29 4.18 -22.93
N SER A 182 2.71 4.09 -21.66
CA SER A 182 3.67 3.12 -21.15
C SER A 182 3.01 1.94 -20.42
N ARG A 183 1.67 1.85 -20.42
CA ARG A 183 0.94 0.78 -19.71
C ARG A 183 0.75 -0.52 -20.49
N LYS A 184 1.15 -0.55 -21.77
CA LYS A 184 0.90 -1.70 -22.65
C LYS A 184 1.81 -2.87 -22.35
N ASP A 185 3.07 -2.57 -22.07
CA ASP A 185 4.12 -3.54 -21.84
C ASP A 185 4.96 -3.06 -20.66
N PHE A 186 4.92 -3.81 -19.56
CA PHE A 186 5.69 -3.54 -18.36
C PHE A 186 6.08 -4.84 -17.66
N VAL A 187 7.11 -4.72 -16.83
CA VAL A 187 7.64 -5.76 -15.97
C VAL A 187 7.44 -5.33 -14.52
N VAL A 188 6.86 -6.21 -13.71
CA VAL A 188 6.79 -6.04 -12.26
C VAL A 188 7.91 -6.87 -11.64
N SER A 189 8.75 -6.25 -10.83
CA SER A 189 9.81 -6.92 -10.08
C SER A 189 9.38 -7.09 -8.62
N ILE A 190 9.56 -8.27 -8.05
CA ILE A 190 9.22 -8.57 -6.66
C ILE A 190 10.40 -9.22 -5.96
N GLN A 191 10.79 -8.70 -4.80
CA GLN A 191 11.80 -9.28 -3.93
C GLN A 191 11.36 -9.10 -2.48
N TYR A 192 11.18 -10.19 -1.72
CA TYR A 192 10.65 -10.11 -0.37
C TYR A 192 11.71 -9.75 0.70
N VAL A 193 12.98 -10.06 0.44
CA VAL A 193 14.12 -9.73 1.31
C VAL A 193 15.40 -9.59 0.48
N ALA A 194 16.34 -8.78 0.95
CA ALA A 194 17.63 -8.63 0.29
C ALA A 194 18.38 -9.98 0.16
N GLY A 195 18.92 -10.24 -1.03
CA GLY A 195 19.64 -11.48 -1.35
C GLY A 195 18.75 -12.65 -1.79
N ALA A 196 17.43 -12.53 -1.64
CA ALA A 196 16.49 -13.47 -2.24
C ALA A 196 16.36 -13.25 -3.76
N THR A 197 15.84 -14.27 -4.45
CA THR A 197 15.60 -14.24 -5.89
C THR A 197 14.59 -13.15 -6.24
N ILE A 198 14.90 -12.37 -7.28
CA ILE A 198 13.98 -11.35 -7.80
C ILE A 198 13.06 -12.02 -8.83
N ALA A 199 11.75 -12.02 -8.58
CA ALA A 199 10.77 -12.44 -9.56
C ALA A 199 10.46 -11.29 -10.53
N LEU A 200 10.48 -11.57 -11.83
CA LEU A 200 10.15 -10.65 -12.91
C LEU A 200 8.87 -11.15 -13.62
N PHE A 201 7.77 -10.45 -13.41
CA PHE A 201 6.49 -10.76 -14.04
C PHE A 201 6.30 -9.88 -15.27
N ALA A 202 6.11 -10.48 -16.43
CA ALA A 202 5.88 -9.78 -17.70
C ALA A 202 4.76 -10.46 -18.49
N GLU A 203 4.20 -9.79 -19.50
CA GLU A 203 3.35 -10.48 -20.47
C GLU A 203 4.18 -11.58 -21.18
N GLN A 204 3.59 -12.76 -21.32
CA GLN A 204 4.18 -13.87 -22.06
C GLN A 204 3.71 -13.74 -23.50
N ASN A 205 4.64 -13.48 -24.42
CA ASN A 205 4.38 -13.42 -25.85
C ASN A 205 4.44 -14.80 -26.51
#